data_AF-A0A8S3BM91-F1
#
_entry.id   AF-A0A8S3BM91-F1
#
_cell.length_a   1.000
_cell.length_b   1.000
_cell.length_c   1.000
_cell.angle_alpha   90.00
_cell.angle_beta   90.00
_cell.angle_gamma   90.00
#
_symmetry.space_group_name_H-M   'P 1'
#
loop_
_entity.id
_entity.type
_entity.pdbx_description
1 polymer ?
#
loop_
_entity_poly.entity_id
_entity_poly.type
_entity_poly.pdbx_seq_one_letter_code
_entity_poly.pdbx_strand_id
1 'polypeptide(L)'
;MLLRAIRYCSTFESYLNEREKLRMALLLNKYPNKIIDEQFNNVLSKFGIDEPLTLTNYNRSRQKIIDSPSKDKLLFDMKFIQFNITSVQFTKEFIRFNITFGQFTIKLIRSNIKFVQLSLNIWHLYSIIHFYMKLAQFNLKFVQLSLTT
;
A
#
# COMPACT_ATOMS: atom_id res chain seq x y z
N MET A 1 -12.28 27.16 1.64
CA MET A 1 -12.01 27.95 0.42
C MET A 1 -11.74 29.44 0.71
N LEU A 2 -12.48 30.09 1.61
CA LEU A 2 -12.22 31.50 1.98
C LEU A 2 -10.78 31.76 2.47
N LEU A 3 -10.26 30.95 3.39
CA LEU A 3 -8.85 31.06 3.84
C LEU A 3 -7.84 30.87 2.71
N ARG A 4 -8.17 30.04 1.72
CA ARG A 4 -7.36 29.84 0.53
C ARG A 4 -7.32 31.13 -0.29
N ALA A 5 -8.47 31.76 -0.53
CA ALA A 5 -8.54 33.06 -1.20
C ALA A 5 -7.69 34.11 -0.47
N ILE A 6 -7.79 34.23 0.86
CA ILE A 6 -6.99 35.21 1.62
C ILE A 6 -5.48 34.90 1.55
N ARG A 7 -5.08 33.63 1.59
CA ARG A 7 -3.66 33.24 1.48
C ARG A 7 -3.07 33.53 0.10
N TYR A 8 -3.82 33.33 -0.98
CA TYR A 8 -3.30 33.45 -2.34
C TYR A 8 -3.58 34.80 -3.03
N CYS A 9 -4.62 35.53 -2.63
CA CYS A 9 -4.90 36.86 -3.17
C CYS A 9 -3.93 37.88 -2.55
N SER A 10 -3.06 38.46 -3.37
CA SER A 10 -2.11 39.51 -2.96
C SER A 10 -2.78 40.87 -2.76
N THR A 11 -3.89 41.14 -3.45
CA THR A 11 -4.63 42.40 -3.36
C THR A 11 -6.02 42.20 -2.75
N PHE A 12 -6.53 43.23 -2.07
CA PHE A 12 -7.87 43.25 -1.49
C PHE A 12 -8.97 43.05 -2.55
N GLU A 13 -8.78 43.63 -3.74
CA GLU A 13 -9.73 43.51 -4.85
C GLU A 13 -9.79 42.09 -5.42
N SER A 14 -8.64 41.42 -5.57
CA SER A 14 -8.60 40.00 -5.94
C SER A 14 -9.32 39.13 -4.91
N TYR A 15 -9.14 39.44 -3.61
CA TYR A 15 -9.84 38.75 -2.53
C TYR A 15 -11.35 38.95 -2.60
N LEU A 16 -11.83 40.18 -2.84
CA LEU A 16 -13.26 40.46 -2.99
C LEU A 16 -13.87 39.67 -4.16
N ASN A 17 -13.18 39.62 -5.30
CA ASN A 17 -13.63 38.85 -6.45
C ASN A 17 -13.78 37.35 -6.12
N GLU A 18 -12.76 36.75 -5.49
CA GLU A 18 -12.83 35.34 -5.07
C GLU A 18 -13.89 35.10 -3.98
N ARG A 19 -14.05 36.03 -3.04
CA ARG A 19 -15.11 35.97 -2.01
C ARG A 19 -16.50 35.99 -2.64
N GLU A 20 -16.73 36.85 -3.62
CA GLU A 20 -18.01 36.92 -4.33
C GLU A 20 -18.27 35.65 -5.15
N LYS A 21 -17.27 35.10 -5.86
CA LYS A 21 -17.42 33.81 -6.53
C LYS A 21 -17.83 32.70 -5.57
N LEU A 22 -17.21 32.64 -4.39
CA LEU A 22 -17.57 31.68 -3.34
C LEU A 22 -18.98 31.93 -2.80
N ARG A 23 -19.35 33.18 -2.56
CA ARG A 23 -20.68 33.58 -2.10
C ARG A 23 -21.75 33.16 -3.11
N MET A 24 -21.53 33.46 -4.40
CA MET A 24 -22.43 33.08 -5.48
C MET A 24 -22.55 31.56 -5.60
N ALA A 25 -21.45 30.82 -5.52
CA ALA A 25 -21.49 29.36 -5.55
C ALA A 25 -22.32 28.78 -4.38
N LEU A 26 -22.23 29.36 -3.19
CA LEU A 26 -23.02 28.93 -2.04
C LEU A 26 -24.51 29.31 -2.18
N LEU A 27 -24.81 30.49 -2.72
CA LEU A 27 -26.19 30.89 -3.00
C LEU A 27 -26.84 29.98 -4.05
N LEU A 28 -26.11 29.60 -5.10
CA LEU A 28 -26.57 28.64 -6.11
C LEU A 28 -26.87 27.26 -5.52
N ASN A 29 -26.15 26.88 -4.46
CA ASN A 29 -26.42 25.66 -3.69
C ASN A 29 -27.49 25.85 -2.60
N LYS A 30 -28.33 26.88 -2.70
CA LYS A 30 -29.46 27.18 -1.79
C LYS A 30 -29.07 27.42 -0.33
N TYR A 31 -27.84 27.85 -0.05
CA TYR A 31 -27.46 28.25 1.31
C TYR A 31 -28.06 29.63 1.66
N PRO A 32 -28.65 29.81 2.85
CA PRO A 32 -29.20 31.09 3.28
C PRO A 32 -28.11 32.16 3.42
N ASN A 33 -28.42 33.38 2.97
CA ASN A 33 -27.47 34.50 2.95
C ASN A 33 -26.85 34.78 4.33
N LYS A 34 -27.68 34.77 5.38
CA LYS A 34 -27.24 34.99 6.77
C LYS A 34 -26.22 33.96 7.24
N ILE A 35 -26.41 32.69 6.86
CA ILE A 35 -25.49 31.60 7.22
C ILE A 35 -24.16 31.76 6.51
N ILE A 36 -24.15 32.17 5.25
CA ILE A 36 -22.91 32.39 4.49
C ILE A 36 -22.06 33.49 5.16
N ASP A 37 -22.68 34.62 5.49
CA ASP A 37 -22.00 35.74 6.14
C ASP A 37 -21.49 35.38 7.54
N GLU A 38 -22.30 34.67 8.32
CA GLU A 38 -21.92 34.18 9.64
C GLU A 38 -20.75 33.19 9.57
N GLN A 39 -20.76 32.28 8.59
CA GLN A 39 -19.64 31.35 8.37
C GLN A 39 -18.37 32.07 7.95
N PHE A 40 -18.46 33.09 7.10
CA PHE A 40 -17.29 33.88 6.70
C PHE A 40 -16.69 34.64 7.90
N ASN A 41 -17.53 35.24 8.73
CA ASN A 41 -17.09 35.93 9.95
C ASN A 41 -16.50 34.94 10.97
N ASN A 42 -17.12 33.78 11.16
CA ASN A 42 -16.61 32.73 12.04
C ASN A 42 -15.26 32.17 11.58
N VAL A 43 -14.96 32.20 10.28
CA VAL A 43 -13.66 31.82 9.76
C VAL A 43 -12.61 32.88 10.09
N LEU A 44 -12.95 34.16 10.02
CA LEU A 44 -12.03 35.28 10.32
C LEU A 44 -11.77 35.42 11.83
N SER A 45 -12.78 35.25 12.68
CA SER A 45 -12.66 35.36 14.14
C SER A 45 -11.71 34.29 14.73
N LYS A 46 -11.62 33.11 14.11
CA LYS A 46 -10.63 32.06 14.47
C LYS A 46 -9.17 32.53 14.37
N PHE A 47 -8.91 33.62 13.64
CA PHE A 47 -7.59 34.23 13.49
C PHE A 47 -7.49 35.60 14.20
N GLY A 48 -8.44 35.94 15.07
CA GLY A 48 -8.47 37.23 15.79
C GLY A 48 -8.68 38.42 14.86
N ILE A 49 -9.56 38.25 13.87
CA ILE A 49 -10.01 39.29 12.94
C ILE A 49 -11.51 39.47 13.19
N ASP A 50 -11.84 40.38 14.09
CA ASP A 50 -13.23 40.67 14.48
C ASP A 50 -13.81 41.86 13.69
N GLU A 51 -12.95 42.60 12.99
CA GLU A 51 -13.33 43.71 12.12
C GLU A 51 -13.47 43.26 10.65
N PRO A 52 -14.37 43.89 9.89
CA PRO A 52 -14.49 43.63 8.46
C PRO A 52 -13.19 43.97 7.73
N LEU A 53 -12.84 43.14 6.74
CA LEU A 53 -11.67 43.36 5.90
C LEU A 53 -11.91 44.57 4.98
N THR A 54 -10.99 45.52 5.03
CA THR A 54 -10.95 46.74 4.23
C THR A 54 -9.61 46.84 3.51
N LEU A 55 -9.52 47.74 2.54
CA LEU A 55 -8.28 47.99 1.79
C LEU A 55 -7.08 48.29 2.71
N THR A 56 -7.32 48.99 3.83
CA THR A 56 -6.27 49.43 4.76
C THR A 56 -5.82 48.34 5.74
N ASN A 57 -6.71 47.43 6.13
CA ASN A 57 -6.39 46.37 7.10
C ASN A 57 -6.08 45.00 6.45
N TYR A 58 -6.38 44.83 5.14
CA TYR A 58 -6.28 43.55 4.44
C TYR A 58 -4.91 42.88 4.57
N ASN A 59 -3.83 43.61 4.26
CA ASN A 59 -2.48 43.05 4.29
C ASN A 59 -2.07 42.57 5.68
N ARG A 60 -2.43 43.34 6.72
CA ARG A 60 -2.17 42.98 8.12
C ARG A 60 -2.93 41.72 8.51
N SER A 61 -4.21 41.64 8.18
CA SER A 61 -5.07 40.48 8.48
C SER A 61 -4.67 39.24 7.69
N ARG A 62 -4.28 39.40 6.42
CA ARG A 62 -3.71 38.33 5.59
C ARG A 62 -2.45 37.75 6.22
N GLN A 63 -1.56 38.62 6.71
CA GLN A 63 -0.32 38.20 7.35
C GLN A 63 -0.60 37.35 8.60
N LYS A 64 -1.57 37.75 9.45
CA LYS A 64 -2.03 36.93 10.59
C LYS A 64 -2.48 35.52 10.18
N ILE A 65 -3.17 35.37 9.05
CA ILE A 65 -3.67 34.08 8.55
C ILE A 65 -2.55 33.20 7.96
N ILE A 66 -1.51 33.82 7.41
CA ILE A 66 -0.33 33.13 6.87
C ILE A 66 0.57 32.66 8.02
N ASP A 67 0.81 33.53 8.99
CA ASP A 67 1.70 33.28 10.12
C ASP A 67 1.06 32.35 11.16
N SER A 68 -0.28 32.28 11.18
CA SER A 68 -0.98 31.31 12.02
C SER A 68 -0.62 29.88 11.59
N PRO A 69 -0.07 29.05 12.50
CA PRO A 69 0.20 27.65 12.20
C PRO A 69 -1.14 26.98 11.91
N SER A 70 -1.40 26.66 10.64
CA SER A 70 -2.65 26.00 10.28
C SER A 70 -2.68 24.65 10.99
N LYS A 71 -3.67 24.45 11.85
CA LYS A 71 -3.99 23.16 12.48
C LYS A 71 -4.05 22.02 11.45
N ASP A 72 -4.40 22.34 10.21
CA ASP A 72 -4.39 21.45 9.05
C ASP A 72 -2.99 20.91 8.68
N LYS A 73 -1.94 21.71 8.86
CA LYS A 73 -0.54 21.27 8.60
C LYS A 73 -0.12 20.23 9.62
N LEU A 74 -0.37 20.47 10.91
CA LEU A 74 -0.11 19.49 11.97
C LEU A 74 -0.91 18.20 11.78
N LEU A 75 -2.18 18.29 11.38
CA LEU A 75 -3.00 17.12 11.11
C LEU A 75 -2.48 16.32 9.90
N PHE A 76 -2.03 17.01 8.84
CA PHE A 76 -1.43 16.37 7.69
C PHE A 76 -0.12 15.66 8.05
N ASP A 77 0.76 16.33 8.81
CA ASP A 77 2.03 15.77 9.25
C ASP A 77 1.81 14.52 10.12
N MET A 78 0.84 14.55 11.05
CA MET A 78 0.48 13.37 11.84
C MET A 78 -0.07 12.22 10.99
N LYS A 79 -0.97 12.50 10.03
CA LYS A 79 -1.48 11.47 9.11
C LYS A 79 -0.38 10.87 8.26
N PHE A 80 0.57 11.69 7.80
CA PHE A 80 1.71 11.24 7.02
C PHE A 80 2.65 10.35 7.83
N ILE A 81 2.95 10.73 9.08
CA ILE A 81 3.73 9.90 10.00
C ILE A 81 3.02 8.55 10.24
N GLN A 82 1.71 8.56 10.48
CA GLN A 82 0.95 7.33 10.69
C GLN A 82 0.94 6.43 9.45
N PHE A 83 0.81 7.01 8.25
CA PHE A 83 0.95 6.27 7.00
C PHE A 83 2.33 5.60 6.89
N ASN A 84 3.41 6.32 7.19
CA ASN A 84 4.76 5.74 7.15
C ASN A 84 4.93 4.59 8.14
N ILE A 85 4.40 4.71 9.37
CA ILE A 85 4.43 3.63 10.37
C ILE A 85 3.72 2.38 9.84
N THR A 86 2.51 2.53 9.28
CA THR A 86 1.75 1.40 8.73
C THR A 86 2.46 0.75 7.54
N SER A 87 3.10 1.55 6.67
CA SER A 87 3.88 1.05 5.54
C SER A 87 5.11 0.23 5.97
N VAL A 88 5.84 0.68 6.99
CA VAL A 88 6.96 -0.06 7.57
C VAL A 88 6.48 -1.38 8.19
N GLN A 89 5.35 -1.37 8.89
CA GLN A 89 4.78 -2.58 9.48
C GLN A 89 4.36 -3.59 8.40
N PHE A 90 3.75 -3.14 7.31
CA PHE A 90 3.42 -3.99 6.17
C PHE A 90 4.67 -4.64 5.56
N THR A 91 5.74 -3.84 5.38
CA THR A 91 7.02 -4.33 4.84
C THR A 91 7.61 -5.45 5.70
N LYS A 92 7.53 -5.31 7.03
CA LYS A 92 7.99 -6.33 7.98
C LYS A 92 7.21 -7.64 7.84
N GLU A 93 5.89 -7.59 7.74
CA GLU A 93 5.05 -8.78 7.55
C GLU A 93 5.32 -9.44 6.18
N PHE A 94 5.55 -8.65 5.14
CA PHE A 94 5.89 -9.17 3.81
C PHE A 94 7.22 -9.92 3.80
N ILE A 95 8.25 -9.39 4.48
CA ILE A 95 9.54 -10.09 4.66
C ILE A 95 9.33 -11.43 5.38
N ARG A 96 8.52 -11.43 6.46
CA ARG A 96 8.22 -12.65 7.22
C ARG A 96 7.50 -13.71 6.37
N PHE A 97 6.56 -13.28 5.53
CA PHE A 97 5.89 -14.14 4.57
C PHE A 97 6.90 -14.79 3.60
N ASN A 98 7.78 -13.99 2.99
CA ASN A 98 8.79 -14.50 2.05
C ASN A 98 9.74 -15.52 2.69
N ILE A 99 10.17 -15.30 3.93
CA ILE A 99 11.00 -16.26 4.67
C ILE A 99 10.25 -17.58 4.86
N THR A 100 8.98 -17.51 5.26
CA THR A 100 8.13 -18.70 5.47
C THR A 100 7.92 -19.47 4.17
N PHE A 101 7.68 -18.74 3.07
CA PHE A 101 7.52 -19.33 1.75
C PHE A 101 8.82 -20.01 1.27
N GLY A 102 9.98 -19.38 1.49
CA GLY A 102 11.28 -19.98 1.19
C GLY A 102 11.50 -21.29 1.95
N GLN A 103 11.16 -21.33 3.25
CA GLN A 103 11.23 -22.56 4.05
C GLN A 103 10.31 -23.67 3.52
N PHE A 104 9.11 -23.32 3.04
CA PHE A 104 8.19 -24.26 2.43
C PHE A 104 8.77 -24.85 1.13
N THR A 105 9.34 -24.00 0.26
CA THR A 105 10.01 -24.44 -0.97
C THR A 105 11.16 -25.41 -0.70
N ILE A 106 11.98 -25.14 0.32
CA ILE A 106 13.06 -26.04 0.73
C ILE A 106 12.51 -27.41 1.17
N LYS A 107 11.40 -27.44 1.92
CA LYS A 107 10.75 -28.70 2.32
C LYS A 107 10.26 -29.50 1.11
N LEU A 108 9.66 -28.85 0.11
CA LEU A 108 9.23 -29.50 -1.12
C LEU A 108 10.40 -30.09 -1.89
N ILE A 109 11.49 -29.33 -2.07
CA ILE A 109 12.70 -29.82 -2.74
C ILE A 109 13.25 -31.06 -2.02
N ARG A 110 13.32 -31.02 -0.68
CA ARG A 110 13.78 -32.18 0.11
C ARG A 110 12.88 -33.41 -0.07
N SER A 111 11.56 -33.22 -0.17
CA SER A 111 10.61 -34.30 -0.45
C SER A 111 10.82 -34.89 -1.83
N ASN A 112 11.02 -34.05 -2.85
CA ASN A 112 11.28 -34.49 -4.22
C ASN A 112 12.58 -35.31 -4.32
N ILE A 113 13.65 -34.90 -3.63
CA ILE A 113 14.91 -35.65 -3.59
C ILE A 113 14.68 -37.07 -3.02
N LYS A 114 13.91 -37.18 -1.93
CA LYS A 114 13.57 -38.49 -1.36
C LYS A 114 12.78 -39.37 -2.33
N PHE A 115 11.86 -38.76 -3.07
CA PHE A 115 11.07 -39.48 -4.08
C PHE A 115 11.95 -39.98 -5.23
N VAL A 116 12.86 -39.16 -5.74
CA VAL A 116 13.83 -39.57 -6.77
C VAL A 116 14.70 -40.72 -6.26
N GLN A 117 15.16 -40.66 -5.01
CA GLN A 117 15.95 -41.73 -4.41
C GLN A 117 15.18 -43.05 -4.30
N LEU A 118 13.89 -42.98 -3.94
CA LEU A 118 13.01 -44.15 -3.93
C LEU A 118 12.88 -44.77 -5.34
N SER A 119 12.64 -43.93 -6.35
CA SER A 119 12.54 -44.37 -7.75
C SER A 119 13.81 -45.07 -8.24
N LEU A 120 15.00 -44.55 -7.88
CA LEU A 120 16.27 -45.19 -8.20
C LEU A 120 16.42 -46.57 -7.53
N ASN A 121 16.03 -46.70 -6.25
CA ASN A 121 16.06 -47.98 -5.55
C ASN A 121 15.12 -49.01 -6.21
N ILE A 122 13.93 -48.60 -6.63
CA ILE A 122 12.99 -49.48 -7.34
C ILE A 122 13.59 -49.94 -8.67
N TRP A 123 14.21 -49.02 -9.42
CA TRP A 123 14.87 -49.37 -10.69
C TRP A 123 16.03 -50.36 -10.49
N HIS A 124 16.82 -50.18 -9.44
CA HIS A 124 17.87 -51.13 -9.08
C HIS A 124 17.30 -52.51 -8.77
N LEU A 125 16.20 -52.60 -8.01
CA LEU A 125 15.57 -53.88 -7.70
C LEU A 125 15.08 -54.57 -8.98
N TYR A 126 14.44 -53.83 -9.89
CA TYR A 126 14.03 -54.34 -11.18
C TYR A 126 15.21 -54.91 -11.99
N SER A 127 16.35 -54.21 -12.02
CA SER A 127 17.57 -54.67 -12.69
C SER A 127 18.08 -56.00 -12.11
N ILE A 128 18.08 -56.15 -10.78
CA ILE A 128 18.45 -57.40 -10.10
C ILE A 128 17.52 -58.54 -10.53
N ILE A 129 16.20 -58.33 -10.46
CA ILE A 129 15.21 -59.35 -10.83
C ILE A 129 15.41 -59.80 -12.28
N HIS A 130 15.60 -58.84 -13.18
CA HIS A 130 15.85 -59.12 -14.59
C HIS A 130 17.15 -59.91 -14.82
N PHE A 131 18.22 -59.62 -14.08
CA PHE A 131 19.46 -60.41 -14.11
C PHE A 131 19.22 -61.86 -13.68
N TYR A 132 18.53 -62.09 -12.55
CA TYR A 132 18.22 -63.43 -12.07
C TYR A 132 17.34 -64.22 -13.06
N MET A 133 16.37 -63.56 -13.71
CA MET A 133 15.56 -64.19 -14.76
C MET A 133 16.42 -64.67 -15.93
N LYS A 134 17.39 -63.86 -16.39
CA LYS A 134 18.35 -64.28 -17.44
C LYS A 134 19.22 -65.45 -16.98
N LEU A 135 19.67 -65.44 -15.72
CA LEU A 135 20.49 -66.52 -15.16
C LEU A 135 19.70 -67.84 -15.07
N ALA A 136 18.44 -67.78 -14.63
CA ALA A 136 17.55 -68.95 -14.62
C ALA A 136 17.31 -69.51 -16.03
N GLN A 137 17.09 -68.64 -17.03
CA GLN A 137 16.95 -69.06 -18.43
C GLN A 137 18.23 -69.74 -18.96
N PHE A 138 19.41 -69.21 -18.62
CA PHE A 138 20.68 -69.81 -18.99
C PHE A 138 20.84 -71.21 -18.38
N ASN A 139 20.59 -71.34 -17.07
CA ASN A 139 20.68 -72.63 -16.38
C ASN A 139 19.70 -73.67 -16.96
N LEU A 140 18.47 -73.27 -17.30
CA LEU A 140 17.51 -74.15 -17.96
C LEU A 140 18.02 -74.66 -19.31
N LYS A 141 18.59 -73.77 -20.15
CA LYS A 141 19.20 -74.16 -21.42
C LYS A 141 20.38 -75.11 -21.22
N PHE A 142 21.20 -74.89 -20.20
CA PHE A 142 22.34 -75.75 -19.87
C PHE A 142 21.88 -77.16 -19.46
N VAL A 143 20.87 -77.25 -18.58
CA VAL A 143 20.28 -78.53 -18.17
C VAL A 143 19.68 -79.26 -19.37
N GLN A 144 18.95 -78.56 -20.24
CA GLN A 144 18.41 -79.14 -21.48
C GLN A 144 19.52 -79.75 -22.35
N LEU A 145 20.63 -79.02 -22.55
CA LEU A 145 21.77 -79.51 -23.32
C LEU A 145 22.32 -80.81 -22.74
N SER A 146 22.53 -80.85 -21.42
CA SER A 146 23.08 -82.02 -20.71
C SER A 146 22.19 -83.27 -20.75
N LEU A 147 20.88 -83.11 -20.96
CA LEU A 147 19.95 -84.23 -21.10
C LEU A 147 19.86 -84.74 -22.55
N THR A 148 20.34 -83.94 -23.52
CA THR A 148 20.31 -84.26 -24.96
C THR A 148 21.66 -84.75 -25.51
N THR A 149 22.75 -84.62 -24.75
CA THR A 149 24.09 -85.16 -25.04
C THR A 149 24.34 -86.43 -24.24
#